data_AF-A0A1J1GXJ9-F1
#
_entry.id   AF-A0A1J1GXJ9-F1
#
_cell.length_a   1.000
_cell.length_b   1.000
_cell.length_c   1.000
_cell.angle_alpha   90.00
_cell.angle_beta   90.00
_cell.angle_gamma   90.00
#
_symmetry.space_group_name_H-M   'P 1'
#
loop_
_entity.id
_entity.type
_entity.pdbx_description
1 polymer ?
#
loop_
_entity_poly.entity_id
_entity_poly.type
_entity_poly.pdbx_seq_one_letter_code
_entity_poly.pdbx_strand_id
1 'polypeptide(L)'
;MKTLILFLKITTFLLLIWMYQFFYNCDSYKTLIDKNILQTKNELKYERVLTEGDTAGQKQTNAEGCKEECPVEKKKKEKKIKYWHFPLIRQNPYNRWQVVNNPALFERLKNETSGMDPKWIDHKWNNEWNKISENKVNELSLIFNRSDISKVEKEKLILGVKDELFGLFAEFLDECKKEMRGNKEES
;
A
#
# COMPACT_ATOMS: atom_id res chain seq x y z
N MET A 1 6.69 45.32 11.32
CA MET A 1 6.87 44.75 9.97
C MET A 1 7.96 43.68 9.89
N LYS A 2 9.19 43.93 10.38
CA LYS A 2 10.31 42.97 10.27
C LYS A 2 10.07 41.60 10.95
N THR A 3 9.43 41.58 12.11
CA THR A 3 9.06 40.36 12.86
C THR A 3 7.95 39.55 12.18
N LEU A 4 6.96 40.21 11.60
CA LEU A 4 5.89 39.55 10.82
C LEU A 4 6.46 38.88 9.56
N ILE A 5 7.35 39.56 8.85
CA ILE A 5 8.03 39.01 7.66
C ILE A 5 8.90 37.81 8.04
N LEU A 6 9.58 37.87 9.20
CA LEU A 6 10.37 36.75 9.71
C LEU A 6 9.49 35.54 10.04
N PHE A 7 8.36 35.76 10.72
CA PHE A 7 7.41 34.70 11.05
C PHE A 7 6.84 34.06 9.78
N LEU A 8 6.43 34.88 8.80
CA LEU A 8 5.94 34.39 7.50
C LEU A 8 6.97 33.52 6.77
N LYS A 9 8.25 33.91 6.80
CA LYS A 9 9.33 33.12 6.19
C LYS A 9 9.50 31.77 6.88
N ILE A 10 9.45 31.73 8.21
CA ILE A 10 9.59 30.48 8.98
C ILE A 10 8.40 29.55 8.70
N THR A 11 7.16 30.04 8.74
CA THR A 11 5.99 29.22 8.42
C THR A 11 6.01 28.72 6.99
N THR A 12 6.42 29.54 6.02
CA THR A 12 6.56 29.11 4.62
C THR A 12 7.61 28.00 4.49
N PHE A 13 8.73 28.09 5.20
CA PHE A 13 9.77 27.06 5.21
C PHE A 13 9.28 25.74 5.82
N LEU A 14 8.52 25.81 6.92
CA LEU A 14 7.91 24.64 7.55
C LEU A 14 6.87 23.97 6.65
N LEU A 15 6.04 24.76 5.95
CA LEU A 15 5.07 24.26 4.98
C LEU A 15 5.77 23.56 3.81
N LEU A 16 6.88 24.11 3.29
CA LEU A 16 7.66 23.48 2.23
C LEU A 16 8.28 22.15 2.67
N ILE A 17 8.80 22.06 3.88
CA ILE A 17 9.34 20.79 4.43
C ILE A 17 8.22 19.75 4.56
N TRP A 18 7.04 20.16 5.03
CA TRP A 18 5.88 19.27 5.17
C TRP A 18 5.39 18.78 3.80
N MET A 19 5.26 19.68 2.82
CA MET A 19 4.90 19.31 1.45
C MET A 19 5.96 18.40 0.81
N TYR A 20 7.25 18.69 0.98
CA TYR A 20 8.33 17.83 0.45
C TYR A 20 8.29 16.43 1.05
N GLN A 21 8.10 16.30 2.37
CA GLN A 21 7.93 15.00 3.01
C GLN A 21 6.66 14.28 2.54
N PHE A 22 5.57 15.01 2.29
CA PHE A 22 4.33 14.45 1.78
C PHE A 22 4.49 13.91 0.36
N PHE A 23 5.03 14.71 -0.56
CA PHE A 23 5.26 14.30 -1.95
C PHE A 23 6.28 13.17 -2.08
N TYR A 24 7.39 13.23 -1.33
CA TYR A 24 8.42 12.18 -1.36
C TYR A 24 7.90 10.85 -0.79
N ASN A 25 7.06 10.89 0.24
CA ASN A 25 6.39 9.68 0.75
C ASN A 25 5.30 9.18 -0.22
N CYS A 26 4.59 10.07 -0.93
CA CYS A 26 3.60 9.69 -1.95
C CYS A 26 4.23 8.98 -3.15
N ASP A 27 5.33 9.49 -3.71
CA ASP A 27 6.02 8.83 -4.84
C ASP A 27 6.63 7.49 -4.43
N SER A 28 7.18 7.42 -3.22
CA SER A 28 7.71 6.17 -2.64
C SER A 28 6.60 5.12 -2.46
N TYR A 29 5.41 5.56 -2.04
CA TYR A 29 4.25 4.70 -1.86
C TYR A 29 3.60 4.28 -3.19
N LYS A 30 3.56 5.16 -4.19
CA LYS A 30 3.19 4.82 -5.57
C LYS A 30 4.06 3.69 -6.10
N THR A 31 5.37 3.81 -5.89
CA THR A 31 6.35 2.76 -6.25
C THR A 31 6.12 1.46 -5.49
N LEU A 32 5.71 1.52 -4.22
CA LEU A 32 5.44 0.32 -3.40
C LEU A 32 4.14 -0.38 -3.81
N ILE A 33 3.04 0.35 -4.03
CA ILE A 33 1.80 -0.25 -4.52
C ILE A 33 2.01 -0.84 -5.91
N ASP A 34 2.66 -0.12 -6.83
CA ASP A 34 2.85 -0.61 -8.19
C ASP A 34 3.72 -1.88 -8.19
N LYS A 35 4.69 -1.97 -7.27
CA LYS A 35 5.48 -3.19 -7.05
C LYS A 35 4.63 -4.33 -6.47
N ASN A 36 3.77 -4.06 -5.50
CA ASN A 36 2.89 -5.07 -4.90
C ASN A 36 1.87 -5.58 -5.93
N ILE A 37 1.25 -4.70 -6.72
CA ILE A 37 0.35 -5.07 -7.83
C ILE A 37 1.08 -5.97 -8.83
N LEU A 38 2.32 -5.62 -9.20
CA LEU A 38 3.10 -6.40 -10.15
C LEU A 38 3.51 -7.77 -9.58
N GLN A 39 3.75 -7.85 -8.27
CA GLN A 39 4.03 -9.10 -7.58
C GLN A 39 2.78 -10.00 -7.53
N THR A 40 1.63 -9.47 -7.07
CA THR A 40 0.36 -10.22 -7.02
C THR A 40 -0.06 -10.69 -8.41
N LYS A 41 0.10 -9.86 -9.45
CA LYS A 41 -0.21 -10.25 -10.84
C LYS A 41 0.70 -11.38 -11.33
N ASN A 42 1.96 -11.41 -10.91
CA ASN A 42 2.88 -12.49 -11.25
C ASN A 42 2.59 -13.77 -10.45
N GLU A 43 2.25 -13.67 -9.16
CA GLU A 43 1.81 -14.81 -8.34
C GLU A 43 0.54 -15.45 -8.92
N LEU A 44 -0.48 -14.67 -9.25
CA LEU A 44 -1.70 -15.15 -9.93
C LEU A 44 -1.41 -15.80 -11.30
N LYS A 45 -0.39 -15.30 -12.02
CA LYS A 45 0.04 -15.90 -13.29
C LYS A 45 0.75 -17.24 -13.08
N TYR A 46 1.57 -17.36 -12.04
CA TYR A 46 2.22 -18.63 -11.67
C TYR A 46 1.20 -19.66 -11.19
N GLU A 47 0.22 -19.26 -10.38
CA GLU A 47 -0.85 -20.15 -9.94
C GLU A 47 -1.71 -20.65 -11.12
N ARG A 48 -2.02 -19.79 -12.10
CA ARG A 48 -2.71 -20.19 -13.33
C ARG A 48 -1.90 -21.18 -14.17
N VAL A 49 -0.59 -20.96 -14.31
CA VAL A 49 0.31 -21.89 -15.02
C VAL A 49 0.42 -23.24 -14.30
N LEU A 50 0.36 -23.25 -12.96
CA LEU A 50 0.38 -24.49 -12.17
C LEU A 50 -0.97 -25.24 -12.23
N THR A 51 -2.10 -24.54 -12.35
CA THR A 51 -3.43 -25.18 -12.47
C THR A 51 -3.77 -25.63 -13.88
N GLU A 52 -3.24 -24.98 -14.92
CA GLU A 52 -3.40 -25.42 -16.33
C GLU A 52 -2.34 -26.46 -16.77
N GLY A 53 -1.26 -26.65 -15.99
CA GLY A 53 -0.17 -27.57 -16.31
C GLY A 53 -0.34 -29.02 -15.81
N ASP A 54 -1.35 -29.31 -14.98
CA ASP A 54 -1.44 -30.59 -14.25
C ASP A 54 -2.28 -31.67 -14.96
N THR A 55 -2.47 -31.56 -16.28
CA THR A 55 -3.00 -32.62 -17.14
C THR A 55 -2.12 -32.87 -18.36
N ALA A 56 -0.83 -33.11 -18.18
CA ALA A 56 -0.02 -33.78 -19.21
C ALA A 56 1.28 -34.39 -18.64
N GLY A 57 1.25 -35.70 -18.36
CA GLY A 57 2.36 -36.61 -18.72
C GLY A 57 3.67 -36.56 -17.92
N GLN A 58 3.74 -37.38 -16.87
CA GLN A 58 4.87 -38.24 -16.45
C GLN A 58 6.18 -38.21 -17.28
N LYS A 59 7.32 -37.78 -16.67
CA LYS A 59 8.64 -38.49 -16.62
C LYS A 59 9.79 -37.64 -16.00
N GLN A 60 10.37 -38.15 -14.91
CA GLN A 60 11.80 -38.16 -14.51
C GLN A 60 12.79 -37.12 -15.08
N THR A 61 13.49 -36.38 -14.21
CA THR A 61 14.93 -36.59 -13.85
C THR A 61 15.47 -35.46 -12.95
N ASN A 62 16.38 -35.84 -12.04
CA ASN A 62 17.03 -34.98 -11.04
C ASN A 62 17.82 -33.82 -11.66
N ALA A 63 17.72 -32.63 -11.06
CA ALA A 63 18.78 -31.62 -11.12
C ALA A 63 18.84 -30.87 -9.79
N GLU A 64 19.85 -31.25 -9.02
CA GLU A 64 20.40 -30.57 -7.87
C GLU A 64 20.73 -29.11 -8.22
N GLY A 65 20.28 -28.18 -7.38
CA GLY A 65 20.42 -26.75 -7.62
C GLY A 65 19.90 -25.93 -6.46
N CYS A 66 20.46 -26.18 -5.27
CA CYS A 66 20.33 -25.29 -4.12
C CYS A 66 20.77 -23.88 -4.53
N LYS A 67 19.81 -23.00 -4.83
CA LYS A 67 20.08 -21.56 -4.99
C LYS A 67 20.25 -20.97 -3.59
N GLU A 68 21.46 -21.10 -3.11
CA GLU A 68 21.99 -20.36 -1.97
C GLU A 68 21.76 -18.86 -2.22
N GLU A 69 20.80 -18.28 -1.51
CA GLU A 69 20.51 -16.85 -1.59
C GLU A 69 21.76 -16.07 -1.16
N CYS A 70 22.33 -15.35 -2.13
CA CYS A 70 23.53 -14.55 -1.98
C CYS A 70 23.43 -13.62 -0.73
N PRO A 71 24.40 -13.63 0.21
CA PRO A 71 24.32 -12.87 1.46
C PRO A 71 24.26 -11.35 1.27
N VAL A 72 24.62 -10.87 0.07
CA VAL A 72 24.55 -9.46 -0.32
C VAL A 72 23.09 -9.00 -0.57
N GLU A 73 22.23 -9.87 -1.07
CA GLU A 73 20.81 -9.55 -1.32
C GLU A 73 20.00 -9.53 -0.03
N LYS A 74 20.25 -10.46 0.90
CA LYS A 74 19.69 -10.41 2.26
C LYS A 74 20.06 -9.11 2.97
N LYS A 75 21.34 -8.71 2.96
CA LYS A 75 21.79 -7.45 3.56
C LYS A 75 21.22 -6.20 2.89
N LYS A 76 20.96 -6.22 1.57
CA LYS A 76 20.30 -5.11 0.86
C LYS A 76 18.81 -5.04 1.14
N LYS A 77 18.10 -6.18 1.19
CA LYS A 77 16.69 -6.25 1.63
C LYS A 77 16.56 -5.80 3.07
N GLU A 78 17.39 -6.31 3.98
CA GLU A 78 17.44 -5.89 5.40
C GLU A 78 17.78 -4.40 5.55
N LYS A 79 18.78 -3.86 4.83
CA LYS A 79 19.10 -2.42 4.86
C LYS A 79 17.98 -1.54 4.30
N LYS A 80 17.28 -1.98 3.24
CA LYS A 80 16.08 -1.29 2.75
C LYS A 80 14.96 -1.33 3.78
N ILE A 81 14.66 -2.49 4.38
CA ILE A 81 13.70 -2.63 5.47
C ILE A 81 14.07 -1.69 6.64
N LYS A 82 15.37 -1.58 6.98
CA LYS A 82 15.88 -0.72 8.06
C LYS A 82 15.64 0.77 7.81
N TYR A 83 15.77 1.26 6.58
CA TYR A 83 15.52 2.66 6.23
C TYR A 83 14.01 2.99 6.09
N TRP A 84 13.20 2.02 5.69
CA TRP A 84 11.74 2.16 5.63
C TRP A 84 11.09 2.18 7.03
N HIS A 85 11.71 1.54 8.02
CA HIS A 85 11.21 1.46 9.41
C HIS A 85 11.49 2.69 10.29
N PHE A 86 12.36 3.62 9.88
CA PHE A 86 12.90 4.61 10.82
C PHE A 86 11.93 5.72 11.29
N PRO A 87 10.81 6.04 10.58
CA PRO A 87 9.70 6.80 11.16
C PRO A 87 8.52 5.93 11.65
N LEU A 88 8.47 4.65 11.28
CA LEU A 88 7.29 3.77 11.47
C LEU A 88 7.02 3.36 12.94
N ILE A 89 8.00 3.56 13.82
CA ILE A 89 8.03 2.93 15.15
C ILE A 89 7.31 3.72 16.25
N ARG A 90 7.01 5.02 16.05
CA ARG A 90 6.46 5.88 17.12
C ARG A 90 5.02 6.33 16.93
N GLN A 91 4.42 6.11 15.76
CA GLN A 91 3.05 6.53 15.49
C GLN A 91 2.14 5.31 15.47
N ASN A 92 1.00 5.41 16.17
CA ASN A 92 -0.07 4.44 16.10
C ASN A 92 -0.40 4.18 14.61
N PRO A 93 -0.33 2.93 14.13
CA PRO A 93 -0.67 2.55 12.76
C PRO A 93 -2.04 3.06 12.31
N TYR A 94 -3.01 3.10 13.23
CA TYR A 94 -4.33 3.69 13.01
C TYR A 94 -4.25 5.19 12.72
N ASN A 95 -3.52 5.96 13.53
CA ASN A 95 -3.34 7.39 13.29
C ASN A 95 -2.65 7.66 11.96
N ARG A 96 -1.63 6.84 11.63
CA ARG A 96 -0.95 6.93 10.35
C ARG A 96 -1.86 6.57 9.18
N TRP A 97 -2.77 5.61 9.37
CA TRP A 97 -3.81 5.32 8.39
C TRP A 97 -4.65 6.55 8.10
N GLN A 98 -5.19 7.18 9.14
CA GLN A 98 -6.07 8.35 9.00
C GLN A 98 -5.38 9.55 8.34
N VAL A 99 -4.12 9.84 8.72
CA VAL A 99 -3.44 11.07 8.29
C VAL A 99 -2.69 10.91 6.97
N VAL A 100 -2.19 9.71 6.66
CA VAL A 100 -1.27 9.49 5.54
C VAL A 100 -1.84 8.54 4.51
N ASN A 101 -2.18 7.31 4.93
CA ASN A 101 -2.53 6.28 3.96
C ASN A 101 -3.92 6.54 3.33
N ASN A 102 -4.90 6.88 4.16
CA ASN A 102 -6.28 7.10 3.72
C ASN A 102 -6.38 8.25 2.71
N PRO A 103 -5.81 9.46 2.95
CA PRO A 103 -5.83 10.53 1.96
C PRO A 103 -5.06 10.16 0.68
N ALA A 104 -3.90 9.50 0.80
CA ALA A 104 -3.10 9.12 -0.38
C ALA A 104 -3.83 8.13 -1.30
N LEU A 105 -4.54 7.16 -0.71
CA LEU A 105 -5.37 6.21 -1.46
C LEU A 105 -6.59 6.90 -2.11
N PHE A 106 -7.20 7.88 -1.44
CA PHE A 106 -8.30 8.66 -2.02
C PHE A 106 -7.85 9.50 -3.23
N GLU A 107 -6.69 10.17 -3.13
CA GLU A 107 -6.09 10.87 -4.27
C GLU A 107 -5.83 9.93 -5.44
N ARG A 108 -5.36 8.70 -5.16
CA ARG A 108 -5.17 7.69 -6.20
C ARG A 108 -6.48 7.31 -6.86
N LEU A 109 -7.54 7.05 -6.09
CA LEU A 109 -8.88 6.78 -6.64
C LEU A 109 -9.30 7.89 -7.58
N LYS A 110 -9.30 9.16 -7.11
CA LYS A 110 -9.68 10.33 -7.91
C LYS A 110 -8.91 10.43 -9.23
N ASN A 111 -7.60 10.20 -9.20
CA ASN A 111 -6.78 10.28 -10.42
C ASN A 111 -7.15 9.16 -11.42
N GLU A 112 -7.32 7.95 -10.92
CA GLU A 112 -7.58 6.75 -11.72
C GLU A 112 -9.02 6.70 -12.25
N THR A 113 -9.96 7.38 -11.58
CA THR A 113 -11.37 7.52 -11.98
C THR A 113 -11.72 8.96 -12.35
N SER A 114 -10.75 9.75 -12.81
CA SER A 114 -10.91 11.19 -13.08
C SER A 114 -11.98 11.56 -14.12
N GLY A 115 -12.47 10.58 -14.89
CA GLY A 115 -13.59 10.76 -15.82
C GLY A 115 -14.97 10.46 -15.23
N MET A 116 -15.08 10.13 -13.95
CA MET A 116 -16.34 9.86 -13.25
C MET A 116 -16.85 11.10 -12.52
N ASP A 117 -18.16 11.15 -12.23
CA ASP A 117 -18.76 12.20 -11.39
C ASP A 117 -18.10 12.24 -10.00
N PRO A 118 -17.59 13.40 -9.53
CA PRO A 118 -17.07 13.54 -8.17
C PRO A 118 -17.99 13.01 -7.08
N LYS A 119 -19.32 13.15 -7.21
CA LYS A 119 -20.26 12.61 -6.23
C LYS A 119 -20.26 11.08 -6.18
N TRP A 120 -20.07 10.43 -7.32
CA TRP A 120 -19.93 8.98 -7.39
C TRP A 120 -18.62 8.53 -6.72
N ILE A 121 -17.52 9.27 -6.94
CA ILE A 121 -16.24 8.97 -6.29
C ILE A 121 -16.35 9.09 -4.77
N ASP A 122 -16.98 10.16 -4.28
CA ASP A 122 -17.21 10.36 -2.85
C ASP A 122 -18.10 9.27 -2.25
N HIS A 123 -19.14 8.84 -2.98
CA HIS A 123 -20.00 7.74 -2.56
C HIS A 123 -19.23 6.41 -2.45
N LYS A 124 -18.49 6.03 -3.51
CA LYS A 124 -17.66 4.81 -3.52
C LYS A 124 -16.67 4.81 -2.36
N TRP A 125 -16.01 5.94 -2.14
CA TRP A 125 -15.06 6.08 -1.05
C TRP A 125 -15.71 5.96 0.33
N ASN A 126 -16.75 6.75 0.58
CA ASN A 126 -17.31 6.88 1.93
C ASN A 126 -18.16 5.69 2.35
N ASN A 127 -18.79 4.99 1.40
CA ASN A 127 -19.72 3.91 1.69
C ASN A 127 -19.12 2.52 1.45
N GLU A 128 -18.41 2.33 0.34
CA GLU A 128 -17.88 1.01 -0.03
C GLU A 128 -16.46 0.81 0.53
N TRP A 129 -15.53 1.71 0.19
CA TRP A 129 -14.14 1.58 0.62
C TRP A 129 -13.98 1.66 2.14
N ASN A 130 -14.66 2.60 2.81
CA ASN A 130 -14.64 2.68 4.27
C ASN A 130 -15.14 1.38 4.91
N LYS A 131 -16.19 0.76 4.37
CA LYS A 131 -16.72 -0.52 4.88
C LYS A 131 -15.74 -1.68 4.68
N ILE A 132 -15.05 -1.74 3.54
CA ILE A 132 -14.03 -2.75 3.25
C ILE A 132 -12.82 -2.59 4.20
N SER A 133 -12.36 -1.35 4.38
CA SER A 133 -11.13 -1.06 5.11
C SER A 133 -11.29 -1.07 6.64
N GLU A 134 -12.48 -0.77 7.17
CA GLU A 134 -12.74 -0.59 8.60
C GLU A 134 -12.22 -1.75 9.45
N ASN A 135 -12.52 -2.99 9.07
CA ASN A 135 -12.10 -4.18 9.82
C ASN A 135 -10.57 -4.26 9.95
N LYS A 136 -9.85 -4.04 8.85
CA LYS A 136 -8.39 -4.11 8.81
C LYS A 136 -7.75 -2.93 9.54
N VAL A 137 -8.34 -1.75 9.46
CA VAL A 137 -7.88 -0.55 10.17
C VAL A 137 -8.05 -0.72 11.69
N ASN A 138 -9.15 -1.34 12.12
CA ASN A 138 -9.37 -1.68 13.52
C ASN A 138 -8.37 -2.76 14.01
N GLU A 139 -8.09 -3.76 13.17
CA GLU A 139 -7.08 -4.79 13.44
C GLU A 139 -5.69 -4.17 13.69
N LEU A 140 -5.28 -3.17 12.89
CA LEU A 140 -4.04 -2.41 13.10
C LEU A 140 -3.97 -1.76 14.50
N SER A 141 -5.08 -1.18 14.96
CA SER A 141 -5.18 -0.57 16.29
C SER A 141 -5.06 -1.61 17.40
N LEU A 142 -5.72 -2.75 17.25
CA LEU A 142 -5.68 -3.85 18.21
C LEU A 142 -4.25 -4.40 18.34
N ILE A 143 -3.57 -4.70 17.23
CA ILE A 143 -2.19 -5.20 17.23
C ILE A 143 -1.25 -4.22 17.94
N PHE A 144 -1.42 -2.92 17.69
CA PHE A 144 -0.57 -1.90 18.31
C PHE A 144 -0.70 -1.90 19.84
N ASN A 145 -1.92 -2.03 20.36
CA ASN A 145 -2.23 -1.95 21.79
C ASN A 145 -1.94 -3.22 22.59
N ARG A 146 -1.75 -4.37 21.94
CA ARG A 146 -1.45 -5.66 22.61
C ARG A 146 -0.18 -5.60 23.45
N SER A 147 -0.20 -6.03 24.71
CA SER A 147 1.00 -6.06 25.58
C SER A 147 1.70 -7.42 25.61
N ASP A 148 1.06 -8.46 25.08
CA ASP A 148 1.46 -9.86 25.16
C ASP A 148 2.45 -10.30 24.07
N ILE A 149 2.68 -9.46 23.06
CA ILE A 149 3.55 -9.77 21.91
C ILE A 149 4.76 -8.84 21.85
N SER A 150 5.88 -9.38 21.34
CA SER A 150 7.11 -8.62 21.19
C SER A 150 6.96 -7.50 20.16
N LYS A 151 7.81 -6.46 20.25
CA LYS A 151 7.80 -5.36 19.28
C LYS A 151 8.06 -5.84 17.84
N VAL A 152 8.97 -6.79 17.66
CA VAL A 152 9.31 -7.34 16.34
C VAL A 152 8.11 -8.08 15.75
N GLU A 153 7.40 -8.83 16.58
CA GLU A 153 6.19 -9.56 16.18
C GLU A 153 5.04 -8.62 15.85
N LYS A 154 4.82 -7.55 16.64
CA LYS A 154 3.89 -6.47 16.30
C LYS A 154 4.17 -5.88 14.93
N GLU A 155 5.43 -5.56 14.65
CA GLU A 155 5.84 -4.98 13.37
C GLU A 155 5.52 -5.92 12.21
N LYS A 156 5.76 -7.23 12.37
CA LYS A 156 5.42 -8.25 11.37
C LYS A 156 3.91 -8.34 11.12
N LEU A 157 3.11 -8.36 12.19
CA LEU A 157 1.65 -8.42 12.08
C LEU A 157 1.07 -7.15 11.44
N ILE A 158 1.54 -5.97 11.86
CA ILE A 158 1.15 -4.68 11.26
C ILE A 158 1.49 -4.66 9.77
N LEU A 159 2.65 -5.20 9.38
CA LEU A 159 3.03 -5.28 7.96
C LEU A 159 2.07 -6.18 7.18
N GLY A 160 1.75 -7.37 7.70
CA GLY A 160 0.80 -8.29 7.06
C GLY A 160 -0.58 -7.66 6.85
N VAL A 161 -1.15 -7.05 7.89
CA VAL A 161 -2.45 -6.37 7.78
C VAL A 161 -2.42 -5.23 6.77
N LYS A 162 -1.30 -4.50 6.68
CA LYS A 162 -1.15 -3.44 5.67
C LYS A 162 -1.10 -4.01 4.25
N ASP A 163 -0.38 -5.10 4.04
CA ASP A 163 -0.28 -5.72 2.72
C ASP A 163 -1.66 -6.23 2.25
N GLU A 164 -2.42 -6.87 3.15
CA GLU A 164 -3.80 -7.28 2.88
C GLU A 164 -4.70 -6.08 2.53
N LEU A 165 -4.60 -5.01 3.32
CA LEU A 165 -5.40 -3.79 3.10
C LEU A 165 -5.08 -3.12 1.76
N PHE A 166 -3.83 -3.15 1.31
CA PHE A 166 -3.47 -2.66 -0.02
C PHE A 166 -3.91 -3.60 -1.14
N GLY A 167 -3.97 -4.90 -0.89
CA GLY A 167 -4.59 -5.87 -1.80
C GLY A 167 -6.08 -5.55 -2.01
N LEU A 168 -6.83 -5.41 -0.91
CA LEU A 168 -8.25 -5.02 -0.94
C LEU A 168 -8.47 -3.70 -1.68
N PHE A 169 -7.58 -2.72 -1.50
CA PHE A 169 -7.65 -1.47 -2.25
C PHE A 169 -7.48 -1.66 -3.75
N ALA A 170 -6.54 -2.51 -4.17
CA ALA A 170 -6.30 -2.79 -5.57
C ALA A 170 -7.52 -3.46 -6.23
N GLU A 171 -8.18 -4.39 -5.52
CA GLU A 171 -9.42 -5.03 -5.97
C GLU A 171 -10.57 -4.02 -6.11
N PHE A 172 -10.82 -3.23 -5.07
CA PHE A 172 -11.82 -2.16 -5.08
C PHE A 172 -11.59 -1.17 -6.24
N LEU A 173 -10.33 -0.78 -6.49
CA LEU A 173 -10.00 0.13 -7.57
C LEU A 173 -10.22 -0.51 -8.95
N ASP A 174 -9.94 -1.81 -9.11
CA ASP A 174 -10.21 -2.55 -10.34
C ASP A 174 -11.72 -2.64 -10.64
N GLU A 175 -12.54 -2.86 -9.61
CA GLU A 175 -14.01 -2.81 -9.71
C GLU A 175 -14.50 -1.41 -10.15
N CYS A 176 -14.02 -0.35 -9.49
CA CYS A 176 -14.33 1.02 -9.88
C CYS A 176 -13.99 1.31 -11.35
N LYS A 177 -12.84 0.80 -11.82
CA LYS A 177 -12.40 0.96 -13.22
C LYS A 177 -13.26 0.16 -14.19
N LYS A 178 -13.78 -1.00 -13.81
CA LYS A 178 -14.71 -1.79 -14.63
C LYS A 178 -16.04 -1.06 -14.80
N GLU A 179 -16.61 -0.54 -13.72
CA GLU A 179 -17.84 0.27 -13.76
C GLU A 179 -17.67 1.49 -14.66
N MET A 180 -16.53 2.18 -14.56
CA MET A 180 -16.21 3.32 -15.43
C MET A 180 -16.16 2.95 -16.93
N ARG A 181 -15.71 1.73 -17.27
CA ARG A 181 -15.69 1.26 -18.66
C ARG A 181 -17.10 0.93 -19.16
N GLY A 182 -17.92 0.25 -18.35
CA GLY A 182 -19.31 -0.05 -18.69
C GLY A 182 -20.13 1.21 -19.00
N ASN A 183 -19.98 2.26 -18.17
CA ASN A 183 -20.69 3.53 -18.38
C ASN A 183 -20.31 4.24 -19.69
N LYS A 184 -19.13 3.96 -20.27
CA LYS A 184 -18.70 4.55 -21.54
C LYS A 184 -19.24 3.81 -22.77
N GLU A 185 -19.69 2.57 -22.61
CA GLU A 185 -20.23 1.77 -23.72
C GLU A 185 -21.76 1.93 -23.86
N GLU A 186 -22.44 2.43 -22.82
CA GLU A 186 -23.89 2.67 -22.81
C GLU A 186 -24.30 4.11 -23.19
N SER A 187 -23.35 5.03 -23.40
CA SER A 187 -23.59 6.43 -23.81
C SER A 187 -23.30 6.69 -25.27
#